data_AF-A0A7X6Z276-F1
#
_entry.id   AF-A0A7X6Z276-F1
#
_cell.length_a   1.000
_cell.length_b   1.000
_cell.length_c   1.000
_cell.angle_alpha   90.00
_cell.angle_beta   90.00
_cell.angle_gamma   90.00
#
_symmetry.space_group_name_H-M   'P 1'
#
loop_
_entity.id
_entity.type
_entity.pdbx_description
1 polymer ?
#
loop_
_entity_poly.entity_id
_entity_poly.type
_entity_poly.pdbx_seq_one_letter_code
_entity_poly.pdbx_strand_id
1 'polypeptide(L)'
;SIWNEILSFDKNALQNTSFIEVVQHLFNKVQAGAQTYPLFLIIHSMSFMEVDKEKGRQAMNHFFGKIEDGLFSALKADPDICPDVFTDEFTEKSFVRFVISNVLALIINRSGDIKFLEQIIQKTIY
;
A
#
# COMPACT_ATOMS: atom_id res chain seq x y z
N SER A 1 4.39 -6.51 16.86
CA SER A 1 3.77 -5.16 16.92
C SER A 1 2.43 -5.24 16.21
N ILE A 2 1.49 -4.32 16.52
CA ILE A 2 0.18 -4.27 15.85
C ILE A 2 0.34 -4.14 14.32
N TRP A 3 1.36 -3.40 13.86
CA TRP A 3 1.71 -3.35 12.43
C TRP A 3 2.03 -4.73 11.84
N ASN A 4 2.78 -5.57 12.55
CA ASN A 4 3.07 -6.92 12.09
C ASN A 4 1.81 -7.77 12.01
N GLU A 5 0.85 -7.62 12.94
CA GLU A 5 -0.41 -8.35 12.89
C GLU A 5 -1.30 -7.92 11.72
N ILE A 6 -1.38 -6.61 11.46
CA ILE A 6 -2.17 -6.06 10.35
C ILE A 6 -1.56 -6.45 9.00
N LEU A 7 -0.23 -6.36 8.88
CA LEU A 7 0.50 -6.46 7.60
C LEU A 7 1.31 -7.75 7.46
N SER A 8 1.03 -8.78 8.26
CA SER A 8 1.65 -10.09 8.05
C SER A 8 1.25 -10.61 6.67
N PHE A 9 2.20 -10.54 5.74
CA PHE A 9 2.12 -11.14 4.42
C PHE A 9 2.74 -12.53 4.47
N ASP A 10 2.02 -13.52 3.95
CA ASP A 10 2.67 -14.75 3.51
C ASP A 10 3.31 -14.44 2.15
N LYS A 11 4.65 -14.43 2.11
CA LYS A 11 5.41 -14.17 0.87
C LYS A 11 5.07 -15.17 -0.24
N ASN A 12 4.56 -16.36 0.11
CA ASN A 12 4.15 -17.36 -0.86
C ASN A 12 2.76 -17.09 -1.44
N ALA A 13 1.91 -16.33 -0.74
CA ALA A 13 0.56 -15.97 -1.20
C ALA A 13 0.56 -14.90 -2.30
N LEU A 14 1.71 -14.27 -2.58
CA LEU A 14 1.87 -13.21 -3.58
C LEU A 14 2.69 -13.68 -4.80
N GLN A 15 3.02 -14.97 -4.90
CA GLN A 15 3.65 -15.51 -6.10
C GLN A 15 2.59 -15.63 -7.21
N ASN A 16 2.91 -15.13 -8.41
CA ASN A 16 2.05 -15.14 -9.60
C ASN A 16 0.72 -14.37 -9.44
N THR A 17 0.67 -13.38 -8.56
CA THR A 17 -0.47 -12.45 -8.45
C THR A 17 -0.17 -11.15 -9.18
N SER A 18 -1.17 -10.60 -9.85
CA SER A 18 -1.07 -9.27 -10.47
C SER A 18 -0.84 -8.18 -9.42
N PHE A 19 -0.23 -7.06 -9.80
CA PHE A 19 -0.01 -5.92 -8.92
C PHE A 19 -1.33 -5.41 -8.32
N ILE A 20 -2.42 -5.40 -9.09
CA ILE A 20 -3.77 -5.01 -8.60
C ILE A 20 -4.24 -5.94 -7.48
N GLU A 21 -4.07 -7.26 -7.62
CA GLU A 21 -4.45 -8.22 -6.58
C GLU A 21 -3.62 -8.04 -5.30
N VAL A 22 -2.32 -7.73 -5.42
CA VAL A 22 -1.48 -7.41 -4.24
C VAL A 22 -1.98 -6.16 -3.53
N VAL A 23 -2.35 -5.11 -4.28
CA VAL A 23 -2.91 -3.87 -3.73
C VAL A 23 -4.26 -4.12 -3.06
N GLN A 24 -5.11 -4.94 -3.65
CA GLN A 24 -6.40 -5.34 -3.06
C GLN A 24 -6.19 -6.12 -1.75
N HIS A 25 -5.22 -7.05 -1.72
CA HIS A 25 -4.89 -7.78 -0.50
C HIS A 25 -4.39 -6.84 0.61
N LEU A 26 -3.51 -5.89 0.27
CA LEU A 26 -3.06 -4.85 1.20
C LEU A 26 -4.24 -4.06 1.76
N PHE A 27 -5.15 -3.59 0.91
CA PHE A 27 -6.34 -2.85 1.34
C PHE A 27 -7.19 -3.65 2.32
N ASN A 28 -7.52 -4.90 1.99
CA ASN A 28 -8.34 -5.76 2.84
C ASN A 28 -7.68 -5.99 4.22
N LYS A 29 -6.36 -6.23 4.24
CA LYS A 29 -5.59 -6.41 5.47
C LYS A 29 -5.61 -5.16 6.34
N VAL A 30 -5.32 -3.99 5.76
CA VAL A 30 -5.29 -2.73 6.52
C VAL A 30 -6.71 -2.33 6.96
N GLN A 31 -7.74 -2.57 6.15
CA GLN A 31 -9.14 -2.34 6.50
C GLN A 31 -9.59 -3.24 7.67
N ALA A 32 -9.26 -4.53 7.65
CA ALA A 32 -9.52 -5.45 8.76
C ALA A 32 -8.75 -5.04 10.03
N GLY A 33 -7.51 -4.58 9.86
CA GLY A 33 -6.72 -3.96 10.94
C GLY A 33 -7.38 -2.72 11.52
N ALA A 34 -7.99 -1.87 10.68
CA ALA A 34 -8.71 -0.66 11.10
C ALA A 34 -9.96 -0.98 11.91
N GLN A 35 -10.63 -2.08 11.59
CA GLN A 35 -11.80 -2.55 12.35
C GLN A 35 -11.39 -3.16 13.69
N THR A 36 -10.29 -3.92 13.72
CA THR A 36 -9.78 -4.57 14.94
C THR A 36 -9.13 -3.57 15.91
N TYR A 37 -8.41 -2.57 15.39
CA TYR A 37 -7.63 -1.61 16.16
C TYR A 37 -7.91 -0.14 15.72
N PRO A 38 -9.15 0.36 15.88
CA PRO A 38 -9.56 1.65 15.32
C PRO A 38 -8.77 2.84 15.88
N LEU A 39 -8.52 2.86 17.19
CA LEU A 39 -7.74 3.93 17.83
C LEU A 39 -6.26 3.87 17.43
N PHE A 40 -5.70 2.67 17.24
CA PHE A 40 -4.32 2.53 16.80
C PHE A 40 -4.13 3.14 15.42
N LEU A 41 -5.01 2.82 14.46
CA LEU A 41 -4.91 3.35 13.11
C LEU A 41 -5.20 4.85 13.04
N ILE A 42 -6.14 5.41 13.81
CA ILE A 42 -6.39 6.87 13.84
C ILE A 42 -5.19 7.65 14.39
N ILE A 43 -4.60 7.18 15.50
CA ILE A 43 -3.48 7.86 16.15
C ILE A 43 -2.25 7.86 15.25
N HIS A 44 -2.06 6.76 14.52
CA HIS A 44 -0.89 6.57 13.68
C HIS A 44 -1.11 7.05 12.23
N SER A 45 -2.34 7.06 11.70
CA SER A 45 -2.68 7.56 10.36
C SER A 45 -2.31 9.03 10.16
N MET A 46 -2.43 9.85 11.21
CA MET A 46 -2.00 11.25 11.19
C MET A 46 -0.48 11.41 10.95
N SER A 47 0.32 10.41 11.35
CA SER A 47 1.76 10.38 11.06
C SER A 47 2.07 10.00 9.60
N PHE A 48 1.07 9.55 8.81
CA PHE A 48 1.19 9.31 7.36
C PHE A 48 0.86 10.56 6.53
N MET A 49 0.10 11.51 7.07
CA MET A 49 -0.34 12.72 6.34
C MET A 49 0.58 13.93 6.57
N GLU A 50 1.30 13.98 7.70
CA GLU A 50 2.32 15.01 7.97
C GLU A 50 3.73 14.42 7.86
N VAL A 51 4.54 14.97 6.95
CA VAL A 51 5.90 14.52 6.65
C VAL A 51 6.92 14.74 7.80
N ASP A 52 6.57 15.35 8.94
CA ASP A 52 7.60 16.08 9.71
C ASP A 52 7.57 16.05 11.25
N LYS A 53 7.35 14.89 11.93
CA LYS A 53 7.60 14.76 13.39
C LYS A 53 8.26 13.44 13.84
N GLU A 54 9.25 13.56 14.73
CA GLU A 54 10.51 12.79 14.67
C GLU A 54 10.61 11.50 15.54
N LYS A 55 9.63 11.12 16.39
CA LYS A 55 9.83 10.01 17.36
C LYS A 55 8.88 8.81 17.28
N GLY A 56 7.64 8.97 16.82
CA GLY A 56 6.77 7.84 16.42
C GLY A 56 7.21 7.18 15.09
N ARG A 57 8.14 7.86 14.39
CA ARG A 57 8.49 7.66 12.98
C ARG A 57 9.42 6.48 12.71
N GLN A 58 10.29 6.05 13.61
CA GLN A 58 11.30 5.03 13.26
C GLN A 58 10.71 3.63 13.06
N ALA A 59 9.85 3.18 13.98
CA ALA A 59 9.15 1.91 13.80
C ALA A 59 8.22 1.99 12.58
N MET A 60 7.48 3.10 12.44
CA MET A 60 6.58 3.31 11.31
C MET A 60 7.31 3.38 9.96
N ASN A 61 8.44 4.08 9.85
CA ASN A 61 9.27 4.14 8.63
C ASN A 61 9.83 2.78 8.26
N HIS A 62 10.24 1.98 9.25
CA HIS A 62 10.69 0.61 9.00
C HIS A 62 9.55 -0.28 8.47
N PHE A 63 8.33 -0.12 9.00
CA PHE A 63 7.16 -0.85 8.51
C PHE A 63 6.65 -0.32 7.16
N PHE A 64 6.71 0.98 6.93
CA PHE A 64 6.39 1.61 5.66
C PHE A 64 7.35 1.17 4.57
N GLY A 65 8.66 1.14 4.87
CA GLY A 65 9.67 0.58 3.97
C GLY A 65 9.35 -0.86 3.58
N LYS A 66 8.87 -1.70 4.51
CA LYS A 66 8.44 -3.07 4.18
C LYS A 66 7.23 -3.12 3.24
N ILE A 67 6.26 -2.22 3.36
CA ILE A 67 5.12 -2.14 2.43
C ILE A 67 5.60 -1.65 1.06
N GLU A 68 6.42 -0.58 1.03
CA GLU A 68 7.02 -0.07 -0.21
C GLU A 68 7.81 -1.17 -0.92
N ASP A 69 8.70 -1.87 -0.23
CA ASP A 69 9.53 -2.95 -0.77
C ASP A 69 8.66 -4.11 -1.31
N GLY A 70 7.60 -4.46 -0.58
CA GLY A 70 6.66 -5.51 -0.98
C GLY A 70 5.88 -5.15 -2.25
N LEU A 71 5.32 -3.94 -2.32
CA LEU A 71 4.60 -3.47 -3.50
C LEU A 71 5.54 -3.25 -4.69
N PHE A 72 6.75 -2.74 -4.46
CA PHE A 72 7.75 -2.60 -5.51
C PHE A 72 8.18 -3.95 -6.08
N SER A 73 8.35 -4.96 -5.22
CA SER A 73 8.63 -6.34 -5.67
C SER A 73 7.47 -6.92 -6.47
N ALA A 74 6.23 -6.69 -6.04
CA ALA A 74 5.03 -7.13 -6.76
C ALA A 74 4.91 -6.45 -8.13
N LEU A 75 5.14 -5.14 -8.19
CA LEU A 75 5.13 -4.37 -9.43
C LEU A 75 6.16 -4.92 -10.43
N LYS A 76 7.35 -5.30 -9.96
CA LYS A 76 8.40 -5.86 -10.82
C LYS A 76 8.19 -7.31 -11.24
N ALA A 77 7.39 -8.05 -10.48
CA ALA A 77 7.12 -9.45 -10.71
C ALA A 77 5.92 -9.70 -11.62
N ASP A 78 5.11 -8.67 -11.89
CA ASP A 78 3.93 -8.77 -12.74
C ASP A 78 4.32 -8.64 -14.23
N PRO A 79 4.20 -9.72 -15.02
CA PRO A 79 4.59 -9.72 -16.43
C PRO A 79 3.57 -9.02 -17.35
N ASP A 80 2.36 -8.74 -16.88
CA ASP A 80 1.28 -8.15 -17.68
C ASP A 80 1.33 -6.61 -17.67
N ILE A 81 2.20 -6.01 -16.85
CA ILE A 81 2.45 -4.57 -16.85
C ILE A 81 3.11 -4.15 -18.17
N CYS A 82 2.65 -3.03 -18.71
CA CYS A 82 3.17 -2.47 -19.95
C CYS A 82 4.69 -2.17 -19.83
N PRO A 83 5.55 -2.76 -20.70
CA PRO A 83 7.01 -2.77 -20.52
C PRO A 83 7.69 -1.40 -20.41
N ASP A 84 7.08 -0.35 -20.96
CA ASP A 84 7.67 0.99 -21.05
C ASP A 84 6.78 2.06 -20.38
N VAL A 85 5.89 1.64 -19.48
CA VAL A 85 4.94 2.57 -18.86
C VAL A 85 5.59 3.57 -17.91
N PHE A 86 6.70 3.18 -17.27
CA PHE A 86 7.42 4.02 -16.33
C PHE A 86 8.53 4.82 -17.02
N THR A 87 8.62 6.10 -16.69
CA THR A 87 9.60 7.05 -17.21
C THR A 87 10.39 7.71 -16.08
N ASP A 88 11.31 8.60 -16.42
CA ASP A 88 12.05 9.41 -15.44
C ASP A 88 11.12 10.31 -14.61
N GLU A 89 10.04 10.84 -15.19
CA GLU A 89 9.02 11.60 -14.44
C GLU A 89 7.96 10.69 -13.80
N PHE A 90 7.59 9.59 -14.44
CA PHE A 90 6.60 8.62 -13.96
C PHE A 90 7.29 7.36 -13.44
N THR A 91 7.91 7.45 -12.27
CA THR A 91 8.72 6.35 -11.72
C THR A 91 7.89 5.30 -10.98
N GLU A 92 8.34 4.04 -11.01
CA GLU A 92 7.81 2.93 -10.20
C GLU A 92 7.65 3.31 -8.72
N LYS A 93 8.67 3.98 -8.16
CA LYS A 93 8.69 4.37 -6.75
C LYS A 93 7.64 5.42 -6.42
N SER A 94 7.51 6.44 -7.27
CA SER A 94 6.47 7.46 -7.11
C SER A 94 5.08 6.85 -7.25
N PHE A 95 4.90 5.91 -8.18
CA PHE A 95 3.65 5.20 -8.38
C PHE A 95 3.26 4.33 -7.18
N VAL A 96 4.18 3.52 -6.66
CA VAL A 96 3.95 2.71 -5.44
C VAL A 96 3.56 3.59 -4.26
N ARG A 97 4.25 4.72 -4.07
CA ARG A 97 3.91 5.69 -3.02
C ARG A 97 2.51 6.26 -3.20
N PHE A 98 2.17 6.65 -4.42
CA PHE A 98 0.84 7.13 -4.76
C PHE A 98 -0.23 6.08 -4.42
N VAL A 99 -0.01 4.81 -4.77
CA VAL A 99 -0.94 3.71 -4.47
C VAL A 99 -1.11 3.54 -2.96
N ILE A 100 -0.03 3.49 -2.19
CA ILE A 100 -0.09 3.36 -0.72
C ILE A 100 -0.86 4.53 -0.09
N SER A 101 -0.56 5.77 -0.49
CA SER A 101 -1.26 6.95 0.00
C SER A 101 -2.77 6.89 -0.27
N ASN A 102 -3.18 6.41 -1.44
CA ASN A 102 -4.60 6.28 -1.78
C ASN A 102 -5.27 5.13 -1.01
N VAL A 103 -4.61 3.98 -0.83
CA VAL A 103 -5.12 2.89 0.03
C VAL A 103 -5.41 3.42 1.43
N LEU A 104 -4.47 4.16 2.01
CA LEU A 104 -4.63 4.74 3.35
C LEU A 104 -5.76 5.78 3.39
N ALA A 105 -5.84 6.66 2.39
CA ALA A 105 -6.91 7.65 2.30
C ALA A 105 -8.29 6.99 2.25
N LEU A 106 -8.45 5.91 1.48
CA LEU A 106 -9.70 5.14 1.42
C LEU A 106 -10.08 4.57 2.79
N ILE A 107 -9.11 4.07 3.55
CA ILE A 107 -9.34 3.49 4.88
C ILE A 107 -9.70 4.57 5.91
N ILE A 108 -8.98 5.70 5.92
CA ILE A 108 -9.25 6.85 6.79
C ILE A 108 -10.66 7.39 6.54
N ASN A 109 -11.03 7.51 5.27
CA ASN A 109 -12.36 7.97 4.85
C ASN A 109 -13.45 6.90 4.98
N ARG A 110 -13.13 5.71 5.52
CA ARG A 110 -14.04 4.57 5.70
C ARG A 110 -14.75 4.18 4.40
N SER A 111 -14.02 4.19 3.28
CA SER A 111 -14.50 3.67 2.01
C SER A 111 -14.88 2.19 2.16
N GLY A 112 -15.99 1.80 1.53
CA GLY A 112 -16.44 0.43 1.49
C GLY A 112 -15.64 -0.47 0.54
N ASP A 113 -14.97 0.11 -0.46
CA ASP A 113 -14.19 -0.63 -1.45
C ASP A 113 -13.00 0.17 -2.02
N ILE A 114 -12.16 -0.52 -2.80
CA ILE A 114 -10.97 -0.02 -3.48
C ILE A 114 -11.15 0.08 -5.01
N LYS A 115 -12.35 -0.21 -5.53
CA LYS A 115 -12.58 -0.47 -6.97
C LYS A 115 -12.14 0.68 -7.87
N PHE A 116 -12.35 1.91 -7.43
CA PHE A 116 -11.93 3.08 -8.21
C PHE A 116 -10.41 3.18 -8.32
N LEU A 117 -9.67 2.88 -7.25
CA LEU A 117 -8.21 2.85 -7.28
C LEU A 117 -7.70 1.68 -8.13
N GLU A 118 -8.35 0.51 -8.07
CA GLU A 118 -8.03 -0.61 -8.98
C GLU A 118 -8.19 -0.19 -10.45
N GLN A 119 -9.24 0.55 -10.79
CA GLN A 119 -9.44 1.08 -12.15
C GLN A 119 -8.40 2.13 -12.54
N ILE A 120 -7.95 2.97 -11.60
CA ILE A 120 -6.83 3.89 -11.84
C ILE A 120 -5.57 3.10 -12.17
N ILE A 121 -5.22 2.10 -11.35
CA ILE A 121 -4.03 1.27 -11.56
C ILE A 121 -4.14 0.56 -12.91
N GLN A 122 -5.26 -0.12 -13.17
CA GLN A 122 -5.52 -0.83 -14.43
C GLN A 122 -5.30 0.06 -15.65
N LYS A 123 -5.83 1.28 -15.63
CA LYS A 123 -5.74 2.20 -16.78
C LYS A 123 -4.39 2.90 -16.92
N THR A 124 -3.55 2.80 -15.88
CA THR A 124 -2.28 3.51 -15.83
C THR A 124 -1.11 2.62 -16.19
N ILE A 125 -1.09 1.35 -15.76
CA ILE A 125 0.09 0.49 -15.89
C ILE A 125 -0.11 -0.79 -16.72
N TYR A 126 -1.35 -1.15 -17.06
CA TYR A 126 -1.66 -2.27 -17.97
C TYR A 126 -2.21 -1.69 -19.28
#